data_AF-A0A9R0RBX9-F1
#
_entry.id   AF-A0A9R0RBX9-F1
#
_cell.length_a   1.000
_cell.length_b   1.000
_cell.length_c   1.000
_cell.angle_alpha   90.00
_cell.angle_beta   90.00
_cell.angle_gamma   90.00
#
_symmetry.space_group_name_H-M   'P 1'
#
loop_
_entity.id
_entity.type
_entity.pdbx_description
1 polymer ?
#
loop_
_entity_poly.entity_id
_entity_poly.type
_entity_poly.pdbx_seq_one_letter_code
_entity_poly.pdbx_strand_id
1 'polypeptide(L)' 'MTAAQRMMAKMGWKEGQGLGKQEQGITAPLVARKTDRRAGVIVDESSSRRPRSANFEGQPTRVVLLRNMVNIFP' A
#
# COMPACT_ATOMS: atom_id res chain seq x y z
N MET A 1 1.89 -26.66 -12.65
CA MET A 1 1.99 -25.48 -13.53
C MET A 1 0.69 -25.24 -14.28
N THR A 2 0.06 -24.09 -14.03
CA THR A 2 -1.13 -23.66 -14.79
C THR A 2 -0.76 -23.24 -16.22
N ALA A 3 -1.74 -23.16 -17.13
CA ALA A 3 -1.51 -22.69 -18.49
C ALA A 3 -0.92 -21.26 -18.51
N ALA A 4 -1.40 -20.39 -17.62
CA ALA A 4 -0.88 -19.04 -17.42
C ALA A 4 0.60 -19.06 -16.97
N GLN A 5 0.95 -19.92 -16.01
CA GLN A 5 2.34 -20.05 -15.54
C GLN A 5 3.29 -20.50 -16.67
N ARG A 6 2.85 -21.39 -17.56
CA ARG A 6 3.63 -21.79 -18.74
C ARG A 6 3.81 -20.64 -19.74
N MET A 7 2.79 -19.82 -19.94
CA MET A 7 2.89 -18.62 -20.80
C MET A 7 3.85 -17.58 -20.19
N MET A 8 3.77 -17.32 -18.88
CA MET A 8 4.70 -16.42 -18.19
C MET A 8 6.15 -16.89 -18.28
N ALA A 9 6.39 -18.19 -18.06
CA ALA A 9 7.72 -18.77 -18.18
C ALA A 9 8.33 -18.64 -19.59
N LYS A 10 7.51 -18.79 -20.64
CA LYS A 10 7.95 -18.55 -22.03
C LYS A 10 8.40 -17.11 -22.28
N MET A 11 7.86 -16.15 -21.52
CA MET A 11 8.24 -14.74 -21.60
C MET A 11 9.41 -14.37 -20.66
N GLY A 12 10.10 -15.38 -20.11
CA GLY A 12 11.31 -15.19 -19.29
C GLY A 12 11.06 -15.00 -17.80
N TRP A 13 9.81 -15.08 -17.34
CA TRP A 13 9.49 -15.03 -15.91
C TRP A 13 9.84 -16.35 -15.21
N LYS A 14 10.41 -16.28 -14.00
CA LYS A 14 10.71 -17.45 -13.16
C LYS A 14 9.84 -17.48 -11.92
N GLU A 15 9.57 -18.68 -11.41
CA GLU A 15 8.80 -18.85 -10.18
C GLU A 15 9.50 -18.14 -9.01
N GLY A 16 8.74 -17.32 -8.28
CA GLY A 16 9.23 -16.50 -7.17
C GLY A 16 9.81 -15.15 -7.57
N GLN A 17 9.99 -14.86 -8.87
CA GLN A 17 10.54 -13.60 -9.36
C GLN A 17 9.45 -12.52 -9.49
N GLY A 18 9.78 -11.28 -9.14
CA GLY A 18 8.90 -10.13 -9.41
C GLY A 18 8.82 -9.82 -10.90
N LEU A 19 7.77 -9.12 -11.32
CA LEU A 19 7.61 -8.70 -12.72
C LEU A 19 8.38 -7.39 -12.99
N GLY A 20 8.79 -7.18 -14.25
CA GLY A 20 9.52 -5.98 -14.70
C GLY A 20 11.02 -6.19 -14.84
N LYS A 21 11.71 -5.22 -15.46
CA LYS A 21 13.14 -5.33 -15.82
C LYS A 21 14.06 -5.62 -14.62
N GLN A 22 13.72 -5.09 -13.45
CA GLN A 22 14.49 -5.25 -12.21
C GLN A 22 13.69 -6.05 -11.17
N GLU A 23 12.69 -6.82 -11.60
CA GLU A 23 11.85 -7.62 -10.69
C GLU A 23 11.11 -6.76 -9.65
N GLN A 24 10.86 -5.49 -9.97
CA GLN A 24 10.32 -4.51 -9.04
C GLN A 24 8.81 -4.68 -8.75
N GLY A 25 8.12 -5.50 -9.56
CA GLY A 25 6.71 -5.80 -9.40
C GLY A 25 6.46 -6.75 -8.23
N ILE A 26 5.24 -6.71 -7.69
CA ILE A 26 4.82 -7.57 -6.57
C ILE A 26 4.93 -9.05 -6.94
N THR A 27 5.44 -9.85 -6.00
CA THR A 27 5.54 -11.31 -6.13
C THR A 27 4.31 -12.02 -5.57
N ALA A 28 3.59 -11.37 -4.65
CA ALA A 28 2.35 -11.85 -4.06
C ALA A 28 1.19 -10.90 -4.46
N PRO A 29 -0.02 -11.43 -4.69
CA PRO A 29 -1.18 -10.62 -5.00
C PRO A 29 -1.64 -9.80 -3.78
N LEU A 30 -2.28 -8.65 -4.05
CA LEU A 30 -2.99 -7.91 -3.01
C LEU A 30 -4.28 -8.63 -2.64
N VAL A 31 -4.63 -8.59 -1.35
CA VAL A 31 -5.81 -9.29 -0.82
C VAL A 31 -6.91 -8.29 -0.51
N ALA A 32 -8.14 -8.60 -0.93
CA ALA A 32 -9.30 -7.80 -0.58
C ALA A 32 -9.83 -8.24 0.80
N ARG A 33 -9.70 -7.37 1.81
CA ARG A 33 -10.28 -7.59 3.14
C ARG A 33 -11.67 -6.99 3.20
N LYS A 34 -12.69 -7.84 3.25
CA LYS A 34 -14.07 -7.39 3.44
C LYS A 34 -14.20 -6.65 4.76
N THR A 35 -14.72 -5.43 4.72
CA THR A 35 -14.92 -4.58 5.91
C THR A 35 -16.40 -4.39 6.21
N ASP A 36 -17.26 -4.42 5.19
CA ASP A 36 -18.71 -4.32 5.33
C ASP A 36 -19.43 -5.18 4.27
N ARG A 37 -20.77 -5.24 4.30
CA ARG A 37 -21.62 -5.98 3.37
C ARG A 37 -21.39 -5.58 1.91
N ARG A 38 -21.08 -4.31 1.64
CA ARG A 38 -20.84 -3.75 0.29
C ARG A 38 -19.46 -3.08 0.14
N ALA A 39 -18.57 -3.20 1.13
CA ALA A 39 -17.28 -2.53 1.11
C ALA A 39 -16.13 -3.45 1.55
N GLY A 40 -14.95 -3.17 1.04
CA GLY A 40 -13.71 -3.85 1.40
C GLY A 40 -12.52 -2.92 1.21
N VAL A 41 -11.42 -3.26 1.86
CA VAL A 41 -10.15 -2.55 1.77
C VAL A 41 -9.14 -3.50 1.13
N ILE A 42 -8.38 -3.00 0.16
CA ILE A 42 -7.28 -3.76 -0.43
C ILE A 42 -6.10 -3.65 0.55
N VAL A 43 -5.64 -4.79 1.03
CA VAL A 43 -4.54 -4.90 1.98
C VAL A 43 -3.41 -5.65 1.29
N ASP A 44 -2.20 -5.13 1.44
CA ASP A 44 -0.99 -5.85 1.12
C ASP A 44 -0.58 -6.65 2.36
N GLU A 45 -0.73 -7.97 2.32
CA GLU A 45 -0.35 -8.86 3.43
C GLU A 45 1.18 -8.92 3.62
N SER A 46 1.95 -8.63 2.58
CA SER A 46 3.42 -8.65 2.61
C SER A 46 4.01 -7.32 3.06
N SER A 47 3.32 -6.20 2.81
CA SER A 47 3.76 -4.89 3.28
C SER A 47 3.35 -4.68 4.73
N SER A 48 4.29 -4.93 5.64
CA SER A 48 4.27 -4.30 6.97
C SER A 48 4.65 -2.81 6.82
N ARG A 49 3.83 -2.05 6.07
CA ARG A 49 4.01 -0.60 5.99
C ARG A 49 3.72 -0.01 7.36
N ARG A 50 4.80 0.19 8.12
CA ARG A 50 4.79 1.00 9.34
C ARG A 50 4.15 2.34 8.96
N PRO A 51 3.10 2.79 9.67
CA PRO A 51 2.57 4.11 9.43
C PRO A 51 3.74 5.09 9.55
N ARG A 52 3.91 5.95 8.54
CA ARG A 52 4.92 7.02 8.61
C ARG A 52 4.61 7.82 9.87
N SER A 53 5.44 7.66 10.89
CA SER A 53 5.36 8.49 12.08
C SER A 53 5.56 9.92 11.62
N ALA A 54 4.52 10.75 11.71
CA ALA A 54 4.69 12.18 11.59
C ALA A 54 5.53 12.62 12.78
N ASN A 55 6.64 13.31 12.54
CA ASN A 55 7.42 13.93 13.60
C ASN A 55 6.64 15.14 14.10
N PHE A 56 5.92 14.96 15.21
CA PHE A 56 5.29 16.05 15.91
C PHE A 56 6.36 16.76 16.75
N GLU A 57 6.50 18.07 16.56
CA GLU A 57 7.29 18.90 17.47
C GLU A 57 6.51 19.05 18.79
N GLY A 58 6.71 18.10 19.71
CA GLY A 58 6.08 18.08 21.04
C GLY A 58 5.27 16.82 21.32
N GLN A 59 4.66 16.76 22.52
CA GLN A 59 3.82 15.63 22.91
C GLN A 59 2.53 15.63 22.07
N PRO A 60 2.19 14.52 21.39
CA PRO A 60 0.97 14.43 20.61
C PRO A 60 -0.25 14.52 21.52
N THR A 61 -1.11 15.51 21.29
CA THR A 61 -2.39 15.65 22.00
C THR A 61 -3.54 15.34 21.04
N ARG A 62 -4.74 15.03 21.57
CA ARG A 62 -5.94 14.75 20.75
C ARG A 62 -6.49 15.97 20.00
N VAL A 63 -5.89 17.14 20.19
CA VAL A 63 -6.36 18.41 19.63
C VAL A 63 -5.37 18.89 18.59
N VAL A 64 -5.85 19.23 17.40
CA VAL A 64 -5.04 19.82 16.34
C VAL A 64 -5.03 21.33 16.52
N LEU A 65 -3.85 21.92 16.78
CA LEU A 65 -3.68 23.36 16.84
C LEU A 65 -3.21 23.88 15.47
N LEU A 66 -4.12 24.51 14.72
CA LEU A 66 -3.79 25.17 13.46
C LEU A 66 -3.08 26.50 13.76
N ARG A 67 -1.77 26.58 13.48
CA ARG A 67 -1.03 27.86 13.52
C ARG A 67 -1.02 28.43 12.11
N ASN A 68 -1.24 29.75 12.01
CA ASN A 68 -1.22 30.52 10.76
C ASN A 68 -2.49 30.40 9.88
N MET A 69 -3.67 30.45 10.49
CA MET A 69 -4.91 30.69 9.73
C MET A 69 -4.93 32.16 9.28
N VAL A 70 -4.97 32.38 7.97
CA VAL A 70 -5.15 33.72 7.40
C VAL A 70 -6.53 34.23 7.82
N ASN A 71 -6.59 35.41 8.45
CA ASN A 71 -7.84 36.05 8.88
C ASN A 71 -8.75 36.28 7.66
N ILE A 72 -9.70 35.37 7.44
CA ILE A 72 -10.91 35.60 6.65
C ILE A 72 -11.99 35.99 7.67
N PHE A 73 -11.99 37.26 8.07
CA PHE A 73 -13.17 37.94 8.59
C PHE A 73 -13.19 39.35 7.97
N PRO A 74 -14.36 39.85 7.54
CA PRO A 74 -14.50 41.05 6.73
C PRO A 74 -14.13 42.35 7.48
#